data_AF-A0A482Y8H0-F1
#
_entry.id   AF-A0A482Y8H0-F1
#
_cell.length_a   1.000
_cell.length_b   1.000
_cell.length_c   1.000
_cell.angle_alpha   90.00
_cell.angle_beta   90.00
_cell.angle_gamma   90.00
#
_symmetry.space_group_name_H-M   'P 1'
#
loop_
_entity.id
_entity.type
_entity.pdbx_description
1 polymer ?
#
loop_
_entity_poly.entity_id
_entity_poly.type
_entity_poly.pdbx_seq_one_letter_code
_entity_poly.pdbx_strand_id
1 'polypeptide(L)'
;MTNTRDDHESNAVEQHCDLETEAPYEETAVEQLPVWWSDAVEEFQEHDLPAYRPPRFADDVITPPVVDRLQSEYNAEIRFMGVGVEYRDSWGVYVDDEQIFTVDREREPAGYTRYQVTSDAFEQNVRNHFADTGDETT
;
A
#
# COMPACT_ATOMS: atom_id res chain seq x y z
N MET A 1 -48.40 -6.11 31.43
CA MET A 1 -48.24 -7.39 30.70
C MET A 1 -47.77 -7.05 29.29
N THR A 2 -46.67 -7.69 28.87
CA THR A 2 -46.14 -7.87 27.49
C THR A 2 -45.84 -6.61 26.67
N ASN A 3 -44.58 -6.16 26.50
CA ASN A 3 -43.41 -6.71 25.75
C ASN A 3 -43.44 -6.39 24.24
N THR A 4 -42.28 -5.95 23.72
CA THR A 4 -41.84 -6.00 22.30
C THR A 4 -42.37 -4.86 21.40
N ARG A 5 -41.59 -4.12 20.60
CA ARG A 5 -40.26 -4.38 20.01
C ARG A 5 -39.57 -3.05 19.65
N ASP A 6 -38.27 -3.06 19.84
CA ASP A 6 -37.28 -2.18 19.25
C ASP A 6 -37.22 -2.46 17.74
N ASP A 7 -37.50 -1.46 16.91
CA ASP A 7 -37.19 -1.50 15.48
C ASP A 7 -36.40 -0.23 15.16
N HIS A 8 -35.13 -0.26 15.58
CA HIS A 8 -34.10 0.60 15.04
C HIS A 8 -33.89 0.17 13.59
N GLU A 9 -34.63 0.78 12.66
CA GLU A 9 -34.42 0.67 11.21
C GLU A 9 -32.99 1.16 10.90
N SER A 10 -32.06 0.22 11.01
CA SER A 10 -30.69 0.36 10.56
C SER A 10 -30.74 0.32 9.05
N ASN A 11 -30.91 1.49 8.44
CA ASN A 11 -30.65 1.71 7.03
C ASN A 11 -29.13 1.64 6.83
N ALA A 12 -28.59 0.43 6.92
CA ALA A 12 -27.28 0.11 6.41
C ALA A 12 -27.39 0.26 4.90
N VAL A 13 -26.94 1.43 4.42
CA VAL A 13 -26.59 1.62 3.02
C VAL A 13 -25.57 0.51 2.72
N GLU A 14 -26.04 -0.59 2.13
CA GLU A 14 -25.19 -1.51 1.40
C GLU A 14 -24.58 -0.69 0.27
N GLN A 15 -23.42 -0.11 0.58
CA GLN A 15 -22.59 0.54 -0.40
C GLN A 15 -22.02 -0.58 -1.26
N HIS A 16 -22.83 -1.01 -2.23
CA HIS A 16 -22.40 -1.78 -3.38
C HIS A 16 -21.31 -0.92 -4.04
N CYS A 17 -20.06 -1.19 -3.68
CA CYS A 17 -18.93 -0.76 -4.47
C CYS A 17 -19.01 -1.59 -5.76
N ASP A 18 -19.78 -1.08 -6.73
CA ASP A 18 -19.66 -1.49 -8.13
C ASP A 18 -18.25 -1.13 -8.58
N LEU A 19 -17.29 -2.00 -8.27
CA LEU A 19 -15.98 -1.99 -8.87
C LEU A 19 -16.22 -2.40 -10.31
N GLU A 20 -16.47 -1.41 -11.18
CA GLU A 20 -16.45 -1.61 -12.61
C GLU A 20 -15.22 -2.45 -12.91
N THR A 21 -15.46 -3.67 -13.39
CA THR A 21 -14.45 -4.63 -13.80
C THR A 21 -13.86 -4.13 -15.12
N GLU A 22 -13.32 -2.93 -15.11
CA GLU A 22 -12.34 -2.54 -16.09
C GLU A 22 -11.19 -3.51 -15.88
N ALA A 23 -10.85 -4.31 -16.88
CA ALA A 23 -9.65 -5.12 -16.87
C ALA A 23 -8.52 -4.24 -17.43
N PRO A 24 -7.80 -3.47 -16.59
CA PRO A 24 -6.85 -2.45 -17.05
C PRO A 24 -5.63 -3.03 -17.79
N TYR A 25 -5.53 -4.36 -17.88
CA TYR A 25 -4.42 -5.09 -18.48
C TYR A 25 -4.82 -5.85 -19.76
N GLU A 26 -6.05 -5.75 -20.27
CA GLU A 26 -6.42 -6.45 -21.52
C GLU A 26 -5.63 -5.95 -22.74
N GLU A 27 -5.18 -4.68 -22.74
CA GLU A 27 -4.37 -4.12 -23.83
C GLU A 27 -2.85 -4.15 -23.55
N THR A 28 -2.44 -4.36 -22.30
CA THR A 28 -1.03 -4.52 -21.91
C THR A 28 -0.80 -5.97 -21.52
N ALA A 29 -0.20 -6.77 -22.40
CA ALA A 29 0.14 -8.16 -22.08
C ALA A 29 0.86 -8.20 -20.73
N VAL A 30 0.24 -8.84 -19.73
CA VAL A 30 0.74 -8.98 -18.36
C VAL A 30 2.18 -9.52 -18.35
N GLU A 31 2.53 -10.30 -19.38
CA GLU A 31 3.85 -10.84 -19.71
C GLU A 31 4.96 -9.78 -19.93
N GLN A 32 4.60 -8.52 -20.19
CA GLN A 32 5.54 -7.40 -20.34
C GLN A 32 5.73 -6.60 -19.05
N LEU A 33 4.99 -6.93 -18.00
CA LEU A 33 5.15 -6.29 -16.69
C LEU A 33 6.38 -6.86 -15.97
N PRO A 34 6.96 -6.12 -15.02
CA PRO A 34 7.94 -6.68 -14.09
C PRO A 34 7.36 -7.91 -13.39
N VAL A 35 8.21 -8.91 -13.11
CA VAL A 35 7.80 -10.21 -12.52
C VAL A 35 6.96 -10.03 -11.24
N TRP A 36 7.35 -9.12 -10.34
CA TRP A 36 6.59 -8.86 -9.12
C TRP A 36 5.16 -8.35 -9.39
N TRP A 37 4.95 -7.65 -10.51
CA TRP A 37 3.64 -7.12 -10.88
C TRP A 37 2.82 -8.22 -11.56
N SER A 38 3.40 -8.99 -12.48
CA SER A 38 2.69 -10.14 -13.06
C SER A 38 2.26 -11.13 -11.99
N ASP A 39 3.14 -11.47 -11.04
CA ASP A 39 2.83 -12.36 -9.92
C ASP A 39 1.66 -11.83 -9.08
N ALA A 40 1.65 -10.52 -8.79
CA ALA A 40 0.55 -9.90 -8.05
C ALA A 40 -0.76 -9.85 -8.85
N VAL A 41 -0.70 -9.72 -10.18
CA VAL A 41 -1.89 -9.79 -11.05
C VAL A 41 -2.45 -11.21 -11.08
N GLU A 42 -1.60 -12.22 -11.24
CA GLU A 42 -1.99 -13.64 -11.22
C GLU A 42 -2.65 -14.01 -9.89
N GLU A 43 -2.03 -13.66 -8.75
CA GLU A 43 -2.59 -13.90 -7.41
C GLU A 43 -3.99 -13.28 -7.25
N PHE A 44 -4.19 -12.05 -7.72
CA PHE A 44 -5.50 -11.39 -7.65
C PHE A 44 -6.54 -12.09 -8.53
N GLN A 45 -6.14 -12.57 -9.71
CA GLN A 45 -7.01 -13.31 -10.61
C GLN A 45 -7.39 -14.68 -10.05
N GLU A 46 -6.44 -15.40 -9.44
CA GLU A 46 -6.68 -16.70 -8.79
C GLU A 46 -7.67 -16.62 -7.63
N HIS A 47 -7.83 -15.44 -7.03
CA HIS A 47 -8.71 -15.18 -5.90
C HIS A 47 -10.03 -14.46 -6.26
N ASP A 48 -10.35 -14.31 -7.56
CA ASP A 48 -11.52 -13.55 -8.04
C ASP A 48 -11.58 -12.12 -7.45
N LEU A 49 -10.41 -11.51 -7.20
CA LEU A 49 -10.29 -10.17 -6.67
C LEU A 49 -10.39 -9.11 -7.80
N PRO A 50 -10.77 -7.86 -7.48
CA PRO A 50 -10.72 -6.76 -8.43
C PRO A 50 -9.32 -6.62 -9.03
N ALA A 51 -9.20 -6.20 -10.30
CA ALA A 51 -7.91 -6.11 -10.97
C ALA A 51 -6.85 -5.41 -10.09
N TYR A 52 -5.73 -6.11 -9.83
CA TYR A 52 -4.65 -5.59 -9.01
C TYR A 52 -4.21 -4.24 -9.56
N ARG A 53 -4.04 -3.22 -8.72
CA ARG A 53 -3.37 -1.96 -9.10
C ARG A 53 -2.29 -1.67 -8.07
N PRO A 54 -1.03 -1.45 -8.49
CA PRO A 54 0.07 -1.33 -7.56
C PRO A 54 -0.07 -0.07 -6.69
N PRO A 55 0.45 -0.11 -5.46
CA PRO A 55 0.42 1.05 -4.57
C PRO A 55 1.25 2.21 -5.14
N ARG A 56 0.85 3.42 -4.75
CA ARG A 56 1.47 4.67 -5.21
C ARG A 56 1.79 5.58 -4.05
N PHE A 57 2.75 6.45 -4.27
CA PHE A 57 3.00 7.63 -3.45
C PHE A 57 1.99 8.76 -3.77
N ALA A 58 2.02 9.82 -2.98
CA ALA A 58 1.12 10.97 -3.12
C ALA A 58 1.30 11.72 -4.46
N ASP A 59 2.47 11.59 -5.08
CA ASP A 59 2.86 12.12 -6.39
C ASP A 59 2.63 11.11 -7.53
N ASP A 60 1.78 10.10 -7.31
CA ASP A 60 1.39 9.05 -8.28
C ASP A 60 2.51 8.13 -8.77
N VAL A 61 3.72 8.26 -8.20
CA VAL A 61 4.84 7.36 -8.46
C VAL A 61 4.54 5.96 -7.88
N ILE A 62 4.77 4.92 -8.68
CA ILE A 62 4.57 3.52 -8.28
C ILE A 62 5.58 3.16 -7.19
N THR A 63 5.09 2.66 -6.06
CA THR A 63 5.90 2.44 -4.86
C THR A 63 6.94 1.32 -4.99
N PRO A 64 6.63 0.10 -5.48
CA PRO A 64 7.58 -1.01 -5.47
C PRO A 64 8.92 -0.75 -6.19
N PRO A 65 9.00 -0.12 -7.38
CA PRO A 65 10.28 0.19 -8.02
C PRO A 65 11.18 1.15 -7.22
N VAL A 66 10.60 2.11 -6.49
CA VAL A 66 11.38 3.04 -5.65
C VAL A 66 11.95 2.28 -4.44
N VAL A 67 11.11 1.44 -3.82
CA VAL A 67 11.51 0.60 -2.69
C VAL A 67 12.60 -0.38 -3.09
N ASP A 68 12.41 -1.13 -4.17
CA ASP A 68 13.38 -2.12 -4.68
C ASP A 68 14.74 -1.49 -4.97
N ARG A 69 14.74 -0.30 -5.60
CA ARG A 69 15.96 0.46 -5.85
C ARG A 69 16.70 0.83 -4.55
N LEU A 70 15.99 1.37 -3.56
CA LEU A 70 16.60 1.77 -2.29
C LEU A 70 17.10 0.56 -1.48
N GLN A 71 16.32 -0.53 -1.45
CA GLN A 71 16.75 -1.80 -0.84
C GLN A 71 18.04 -2.32 -1.47
N SER A 72 18.14 -2.27 -2.80
CA SER A 72 19.35 -2.66 -3.53
C SER A 72 20.53 -1.70 -3.29
N GLU A 73 20.26 -0.40 -3.24
CA GLU A 73 21.27 0.65 -3.01
C GLU A 73 21.94 0.52 -1.64
N TYR A 74 21.14 0.22 -0.61
CA TYR A 74 21.62 0.12 0.78
C TYR A 74 21.81 -1.31 1.29
N ASN A 75 21.48 -2.33 0.48
CA ASN A 75 21.44 -3.73 0.89
C ASN A 75 20.64 -3.93 2.20
N ALA A 76 19.43 -3.38 2.21
CA ALA A 76 18.54 -3.35 3.37
C ALA A 76 17.13 -3.80 2.99
N GLU A 77 16.34 -4.23 3.97
CA GLU A 77 14.93 -4.56 3.79
C GLU A 77 14.03 -3.38 4.19
N ILE A 78 13.14 -2.96 3.30
CA ILE A 78 12.21 -1.86 3.54
C ILE A 78 10.77 -2.40 3.56
N ARG A 79 10.07 -2.19 4.68
CA ARG A 79 8.69 -2.68 4.86
C ARG A 79 7.74 -1.56 5.27
N PHE A 80 6.54 -1.59 4.70
CA PHE A 80 5.40 -0.83 5.20
C PHE A 80 4.56 -1.75 6.08
N MET A 81 4.43 -1.44 7.38
CA MET A 81 3.74 -2.30 8.33
C MET A 81 2.81 -1.51 9.24
N GLY A 82 1.58 -2.01 9.38
CA GLY A 82 0.67 -1.58 10.42
C GLY A 82 0.79 -2.48 11.64
N VAL A 83 1.39 -2.01 12.73
CA VAL A 83 1.46 -2.76 13.99
C VAL A 83 0.40 -2.24 14.96
N GLY A 84 -0.60 -3.05 15.27
CA GLY A 84 -1.67 -2.68 16.22
C GLY A 84 -2.62 -1.59 15.74
N VAL A 85 -2.78 -1.47 14.42
CA VAL A 85 -3.48 -0.36 13.76
C VAL A 85 -4.96 -0.65 13.47
N GLU A 86 -5.83 0.34 13.68
CA GLU A 86 -7.23 0.35 13.25
C GLU A 86 -7.35 0.69 11.74
N TYR A 87 -8.58 0.63 11.21
CA TYR A 87 -8.84 0.99 9.82
C TYR A 87 -8.50 2.48 9.58
N ARG A 88 -7.61 2.74 8.60
CA ARG A 88 -7.05 4.07 8.20
C ARG A 88 -5.92 4.63 9.05
N ASP A 89 -5.49 3.92 10.09
CA ASP A 89 -4.31 4.34 10.88
C ASP A 89 -3.04 4.37 10.03
N SER A 90 -2.09 5.24 10.39
CA SER A 90 -0.80 5.31 9.72
C SER A 90 -0.03 3.99 9.81
N TRP A 91 0.77 3.68 8.81
CA TRP A 91 1.72 2.57 8.83
C TRP A 91 3.11 3.06 9.19
N GLY A 92 3.88 2.23 9.90
CA GLY A 92 5.31 2.45 10.05
C GLY A 92 6.04 2.03 8.78
N VAL A 93 7.07 2.80 8.43
CA VAL A 93 8.07 2.43 7.43
C VAL A 93 9.30 1.95 8.20
N TYR A 94 9.70 0.72 7.92
CA TYR A 94 10.78 0.03 8.60
C TYR A 94 11.95 -0.21 7.65
N VAL A 95 13.17 -0.09 8.16
CA VAL A 95 14.43 -0.49 7.51
C VAL A 95 15.11 -1.49 8.43
N ASP A 96 15.34 -2.73 7.97
CA ASP A 96 15.98 -3.81 8.77
C ASP A 96 15.42 -3.94 10.20
N ASP A 97 14.09 -3.94 10.32
CA ASP A 97 13.31 -3.97 11.58
C ASP A 97 13.31 -2.68 12.43
N GLU A 98 14.02 -1.63 12.04
CA GLU A 98 13.93 -0.31 12.69
C GLU A 98 12.86 0.56 12.04
N GLN A 99 11.90 1.06 12.83
CA GLN A 99 10.92 2.01 12.32
C GLN A 99 11.55 3.40 12.16
N ILE A 100 11.68 3.88 10.92
CA ILE A 100 12.31 5.16 10.62
C ILE A 100 11.33 6.34 10.55
N PHE A 101 10.07 6.10 10.13
CA PHE A 101 8.99 7.09 10.18
C PHE A 101 7.61 6.42 10.01
N THR A 102 6.53 7.20 10.10
CA THR A 102 5.16 6.74 9.82
C THR A 102 4.57 7.44 8.61
N VAL A 103 3.70 6.76 7.88
CA VAL A 103 3.02 7.26 6.69
C VAL A 103 1.52 6.97 6.75
N ASP A 104 0.69 7.98 6.51
CA ASP A 104 -0.74 7.78 6.34
C ASP A 104 -1.03 7.07 5.02
N ARG A 105 -2.15 6.35 4.94
CA ARG A 105 -2.57 5.69 3.70
C ARG A 105 -4.06 5.87 3.44
N GLU A 106 -4.40 5.95 2.17
CA GLU A 106 -5.78 5.92 1.70
C GLU A 106 -5.96 4.79 0.69
N ARG A 107 -7.12 4.12 0.76
CA ARG A 107 -7.55 3.19 -0.27
C ARG A 107 -8.31 3.99 -1.32
N GLU A 108 -7.76 4.06 -2.52
CA GLU A 108 -8.40 4.78 -3.62
C GLU A 108 -9.58 3.98 -4.17
N PRO A 109 -10.66 4.64 -4.62
CA PRO A 109 -11.79 3.98 -5.28
C PRO A 109 -11.36 3.13 -6.49
N ALA A 110 -10.29 3.53 -7.17
CA ALA A 110 -9.72 2.83 -8.30
C ALA A 110 -8.96 1.54 -7.94
N GLY A 111 -8.92 1.14 -6.67
CA GLY A 111 -8.39 -0.16 -6.29
C GLY A 111 -6.88 -0.22 -6.04
N TYR A 112 -6.21 0.90 -5.76
CA TYR A 112 -4.83 0.91 -5.24
C TYR A 112 -4.73 1.64 -3.89
N THR A 113 -3.64 1.39 -3.17
CA THR A 113 -3.32 2.12 -1.93
C THR A 113 -2.44 3.31 -2.27
N ARG A 114 -2.82 4.50 -1.79
CA ARG A 114 -2.00 5.71 -1.86
C ARG A 114 -1.37 6.00 -0.50
N TYR A 115 -0.05 6.00 -0.45
CA TYR A 115 0.70 6.48 0.70
C TYR A 115 0.78 8.00 0.66
N GLN A 116 0.47 8.66 1.77
CA GLN A 116 0.44 10.13 1.90
C GLN A 116 1.85 10.69 2.15
N VAL A 117 2.80 10.26 1.31
CA VAL A 117 4.17 10.77 1.23
C VAL A 117 4.54 10.78 -0.25
N THR A 118 5.29 11.78 -0.70
CA THR A 118 5.82 11.80 -2.06
C THR A 118 7.01 10.85 -2.19
N SER A 119 7.33 10.42 -3.41
CA SER A 119 8.51 9.60 -3.68
C SER A 119 9.80 10.27 -3.20
N ASP A 120 10.02 11.55 -3.53
CA ASP A 120 11.19 12.32 -3.10
C ASP A 120 11.32 12.38 -1.57
N ALA A 121 10.24 12.66 -0.85
CA ALA A 121 10.26 12.74 0.61
C ALA A 121 10.52 11.37 1.25
N PHE A 122 9.94 10.31 0.69
CA PHE A 122 10.20 8.94 1.10
C PHE A 122 11.69 8.60 0.95
N GLU A 123 12.27 8.85 -0.23
CA GLU A 123 13.67 8.59 -0.50
C GLU A 123 14.58 9.41 0.43
N GLN A 124 14.28 10.69 0.63
CA GLN A 124 15.03 11.54 1.54
C GLN A 124 15.06 10.96 2.96
N ASN A 125 13.92 10.51 3.50
CA ASN A 125 13.85 9.92 4.83
C ASN A 125 14.73 8.65 4.95
N VAL A 126 14.69 7.78 3.93
CA VAL A 126 15.53 6.56 3.91
C VAL A 126 17.01 6.94 3.83
N ARG A 127 17.40 7.87 2.94
CA ARG A 127 18.79 8.34 2.82
C ARG A 127 19.30 8.96 4.11
N ASN A 128 18.46 9.74 4.80
CA ASN A 128 18.83 10.38 6.06
C ASN A 128 19.12 9.33 7.14
N HIS A 129 18.29 8.29 7.26
CA HIS A 129 18.56 7.18 8.19
C HIS A 129 19.95 6.55 7.99
N PHE A 130 20.35 6.29 6.75
CA PHE A 130 21.70 5.76 6.46
C PHE A 130 22.82 6.80 6.62
N ALA A 131 22.52 8.10 6.53
CA ALA A 131 23.48 9.16 6.82
C ALA A 131 23.70 9.34 8.33
N ASP A 132 22.64 9.25 9.13
CA ASP A 132 22.69 9.37 10.60
C ASP A 132 23.39 8.17 11.25
N THR A 133 23.20 6.96 10.73
CA THR A 133 23.87 5.73 11.22
C THR A 133 25.35 5.64 10.80
N GLY A 134 25.79 6.47 9.85
CA GLY A 134 27.17 6.50 9.35
C GLY A 134 28.20 7.15 10.28
N ASP A 135 27.79 7.74 11.40
CA ASP A 135 28.69 8.44 12.34
C ASP A 135 29.29 7.52 13.43
N GLU A 136 28.84 6.27 13.56
CA GLU A 136 29.28 5.34 14.63
C GLU A 136 30.39 4.33 14.26
N THR A 137 31.16 4.58 13.19
CA THR A 137 32.40 3.81 12.91
C THR A 137 33.66 4.66 13.08
N THR A 138 34.15 4.74 14.33
CA THR A 138 35.55 5.08 14.67
C THR A 138 36.28 3.85 15.17
#